data_AF-A0AAW7KKN9-F1
#
_entry.id   AF-A0AAW7KKN9-F1
#
_cell.length_a   1.000
_cell.length_b   1.000
_cell.length_c   1.000
_cell.angle_alpha   90.00
_cell.angle_beta   90.00
_cell.angle_gamma   90.00
#
_symmetry.space_group_name_H-M   'P 1'
#
loop_
_entity.id
_entity.type
_entity.pdbx_description
1 polymer ?
#
loop_
_entity_poly.entity_id
_entity_poly.type
_entity_poly.pdbx_seq_one_letter_code
_entity_poly.pdbx_strand_id
1 'polypeptide(L)'
;MMRISQRIKERSEMDKLTNWVEQTVVPKVSRITSLRYFQALRNGFFAIMPLTIIGSIFMLITDFPVAGYGDFMARIFGAGWADMISPAYRATFNMMGIIF
;
A
#
# COMPACT_ATOMS: atom_id res chain seq x y z
N MET A 1 4.48 -37.64 -20.87
CA MET A 1 5.41 -36.82 -21.70
C MET A 1 4.83 -35.46 -22.13
N MET A 2 3.58 -35.35 -22.62
CA MET A 2 2.98 -34.07 -23.06
C MET A 2 3.00 -32.92 -22.02
N ARG A 3 2.76 -33.19 -20.73
CA ARG A 3 2.77 -32.16 -19.67
C ARG A 3 4.14 -31.52 -19.40
N ILE A 4 5.24 -32.21 -19.74
CA ILE A 4 6.61 -31.69 -19.53
C ILE A 4 6.97 -30.74 -20.67
N SER A 5 6.62 -31.08 -21.91
CA SER A 5 6.81 -30.20 -23.08
C SER A 5 6.01 -28.89 -22.96
N GLN A 6 4.78 -28.94 -22.43
CA GLN A 6 3.99 -27.73 -22.17
C GLN A 6 4.63 -26.82 -21.12
N ARG A 7 5.09 -27.36 -19.98
CA ARG A 7 5.81 -26.57 -18.96
C ARG A 7 7.11 -25.95 -19.47
N ILE A 8 7.85 -26.65 -20.33
CA ILE A 8 9.08 -26.12 -20.93
C ILE A 8 8.76 -24.97 -21.88
N LYS A 9 7.70 -25.09 -22.68
CA LYS A 9 7.24 -24.02 -23.57
C LYS A 9 6.78 -22.79 -22.78
N GLU A 10 5.97 -22.96 -21.74
CA GLU A 10 5.55 -21.87 -20.85
C GLU A 10 6.74 -21.15 -20.22
N ARG A 11 7.73 -21.90 -19.71
CA ARG A 11 8.96 -21.32 -19.15
C ARG A 11 9.74 -20.52 -20.19
N SER A 12 9.87 -21.04 -21.41
CA SER A 12 10.54 -20.33 -22.51
C SER A 12 9.83 -19.04 -22.92
N GLU A 13 8.49 -19.04 -22.97
CA GLU A 13 7.73 -17.84 -23.29
C GLU A 13 7.82 -16.80 -22.15
N MET A 14 7.83 -17.23 -20.88
CA MET A 14 8.08 -16.36 -19.72
C MET A 14 9.49 -15.76 -19.74
N ASP A 15 10.50 -16.55 -20.12
CA ASP A 15 11.89 -16.10 -20.25
C ASP A 15 12.01 -15.05 -21.37
N LYS A 16 11.33 -15.27 -22.52
CA LYS A 16 11.26 -14.27 -23.60
C LYS A 16 10.57 -12.98 -23.18
N LEU A 17 9.46 -13.07 -22.43
CA LEU A 17 8.73 -11.91 -21.93
C LEU A 17 9.57 -11.11 -20.93
N THR A 18 10.24 -11.80 -20.01
CA THR A 18 11.16 -11.18 -19.03
C THR A 18 12.29 -10.46 -19.75
N ASN A 19 12.94 -11.11 -20.71
CA ASN A 19 14.00 -10.52 -21.51
C ASN A 19 13.52 -9.28 -22.29
N TRP A 20 12.31 -9.32 -22.85
CA TRP A 20 11.74 -8.17 -23.55
C TRP A 20 11.48 -6.98 -22.60
N VAL A 21 10.95 -7.25 -21.40
CA VAL A 21 10.73 -6.25 -20.34
C VAL A 21 12.06 -5.63 -19.92
N GLU A 22 13.08 -6.44 -19.67
CA GLU A 22 14.41 -5.97 -19.25
C GLU A 22 15.09 -5.10 -20.31
N GLN A 23 15.00 -5.50 -21.58
CA GLN A 23 15.67 -4.78 -22.66
C GLN A 23 14.91 -3.52 -23.11
N THR A 24 13.58 -3.51 -22.99
CA THR A 24 12.76 -2.44 -23.57
C THR A 24 12.11 -1.54 -22.53
N VAL A 25 11.53 -2.13 -21.48
CA VAL A 25 10.69 -1.42 -20.50
C VAL A 25 11.55 -0.85 -19.38
N VAL A 26 12.40 -1.66 -18.77
CA VAL A 26 13.29 -1.26 -17.67
C VAL A 26 14.11 0.01 -18.00
N PRO A 27 14.82 0.11 -19.15
CA PRO A 27 15.61 1.31 -19.43
C PRO A 27 14.75 2.57 -19.67
N LYS A 28 13.55 2.43 -20.24
CA LYS A 28 12.63 3.56 -20.44
C LYS A 28 12.09 4.07 -19.11
N VAL A 29 11.65 3.18 -18.23
CA VAL A 29 11.16 3.52 -16.89
C VAL A 29 12.29 4.12 -16.05
N SER A 30 13.48 3.52 -16.09
CA SER A 30 14.65 4.02 -15.37
C SER A 30 14.97 5.48 -15.71
N ARG A 31 14.95 5.84 -17.00
CA ARG A 31 15.12 7.25 -17.44
C ARG A 31 14.06 8.20 -16.90
N ILE A 32 12.81 7.75 -16.74
CA ILE A 32 11.73 8.59 -16.20
C ILE A 32 11.91 8.75 -14.69
N THR A 33 12.16 7.64 -13.98
CA THR A 33 12.33 7.64 -12.52
C THR A 33 13.60 8.36 -12.07
N SER A 34 14.61 8.51 -12.94
CA SER A 34 15.83 9.25 -12.64
C SER A 34 15.67 10.77 -12.76
N LEU A 35 14.56 11.28 -13.30
CA LEU A 35 14.30 12.71 -13.32
C LEU A 35 14.12 13.26 -11.90
N ARG A 36 14.74 14.41 -11.59
CA ARG A 36 14.69 15.05 -10.25
C ARG A 36 13.26 15.21 -9.72
N TYR A 37 12.30 15.53 -10.59
CA TYR A 37 10.89 15.69 -10.22
C TYR A 37 10.24 14.36 -9.80
N PHE A 38 10.48 13.28 -10.54
CA PHE A 38 9.98 11.95 -10.17
C PHE A 38 10.64 11.43 -8.90
N GLN A 39 11.94 11.67 -8.72
CA GLN A 39 12.63 11.34 -7.47
C GLN A 39 12.06 12.13 -6.28
N ALA A 40 11.81 13.43 -6.44
CA ALA A 40 11.21 14.26 -5.40
C ALA A 40 9.79 13.77 -5.02
N LEU A 41 8.96 13.44 -6.01
CA LEU A 41 7.64 12.85 -5.78
C LEU A 41 7.75 11.53 -5.00
N ARG A 42 8.59 10.59 -5.47
CA ARG A 42 8.82 9.31 -4.79
C ARG A 42 9.25 9.51 -3.33
N ASN A 43 10.17 10.43 -3.09
CA ASN A 43 10.65 10.74 -1.74
C ASN A 43 9.54 11.36 -0.87
N GLY A 44 8.68 12.21 -1.46
CA GLY A 44 7.47 12.71 -0.81
C GLY A 44 6.53 11.58 -0.39
N PHE A 45 6.22 10.64 -1.30
CA PHE A 45 5.43 9.45 -0.96
C PHE A 45 6.07 8.62 0.17
N PHE A 46 7.39 8.40 0.14
CA PHE A 46 8.07 7.66 1.19
C PHE A 46 8.01 8.34 2.56
N ALA A 47 8.00 9.66 2.62
CA ALA A 47 7.83 10.39 3.89
C ALA A 47 6.43 10.17 4.50
N ILE A 48 5.43 9.91 3.67
CA ILE A 48 4.02 9.79 4.08
C ILE A 48 3.63 8.34 4.40
N MET A 49 4.25 7.34 3.76
CA MET A 49 3.99 5.92 4.02
C MET A 49 4.00 5.51 5.51
N PRO A 50 4.96 5.92 6.36
CA PRO A 50 4.90 5.57 7.78
C PRO A 50 3.69 6.22 8.47
N LEU A 51 3.34 7.46 8.09
CA LEU A 51 2.18 8.16 8.64
C LEU A 51 0.87 7.44 8.27
N THR A 52 0.72 6.96 7.03
CA THR A 52 -0.47 6.19 6.61
C THR A 52 -0.59 4.86 7.31
N ILE A 53 0.53 4.15 7.50
CA ILE A 53 0.53 2.88 8.22
C ILE A 53 0.00 3.10 9.64
N ILE A 54 0.50 4.14 10.32
CA ILE A 54 0.04 4.50 11.67
C ILE A 54 -1.45 4.87 11.67
N GLY A 55 -1.89 5.74 10.76
CA GLY A 55 -3.31 6.11 10.64
C GLY A 55 -4.23 4.91 10.38
N SER A 56 -3.79 3.99 9.53
CA SER A 56 -4.53 2.76 9.21
C SER A 56 -4.66 1.83 10.42
N ILE A 57 -3.65 1.75 11.28
CA ILE A 57 -3.74 0.96 12.53
C ILE A 57 -4.82 1.52 13.44
N PHE A 58 -4.85 2.85 13.64
CA PHE A 58 -5.88 3.49 14.45
C PHE A 58 -7.29 3.31 13.86
N MET A 59 -7.44 3.42 12.54
CA MET A 59 -8.70 3.16 11.84
C MET A 59 -9.15 1.70 12.02
N LEU A 60 -8.23 0.73 11.88
CA LEU A 60 -8.57 -0.68 12.08
C LEU A 60 -9.01 -0.98 13.51
N ILE A 61 -8.45 -0.26 14.50
CA ILE A 61 -8.87 -0.37 15.89
C ILE A 61 -10.26 0.25 16.09
N THR A 62 -10.59 1.38 15.46
CA THR A 62 -11.91 1.99 15.65
C THR A 62 -13.01 1.26 14.89
N ASP A 63 -12.72 0.81 13.66
CA ASP A 63 -13.72 0.34 12.69
C ASP A 63 -13.54 -1.16 12.38
N PHE A 64 -13.14 -1.95 13.37
CA PHE A 64 -12.89 -3.38 13.19
C PHE A 64 -14.19 -4.15 12.88
N PRO A 65 -14.31 -4.87 11.75
CA PRO A 65 -15.56 -5.48 11.29
C PRO A 65 -15.84 -6.83 11.96
N VAL A 66 -15.90 -6.85 13.30
CA VAL A 66 -16.29 -8.02 14.09
C VAL A 66 -17.52 -7.69 14.94
N ALA A 67 -18.53 -8.54 14.85
CA ALA A 67 -19.76 -8.38 15.63
C ALA A 67 -19.47 -8.35 17.14
N GLY A 68 -19.97 -7.33 17.84
CA GLY A 68 -19.77 -7.16 19.29
C GLY A 68 -18.43 -6.55 19.71
N TYR A 69 -17.52 -6.25 18.77
CA TYR A 69 -16.24 -5.60 19.07
C TYR A 69 -16.43 -4.20 19.68
N GLY A 70 -17.31 -3.39 19.07
CA GLY A 70 -17.61 -2.04 19.56
C GLY A 70 -18.17 -2.06 20.99
N ASP A 71 -19.08 -2.99 21.28
CA ASP A 71 -19.68 -3.16 22.61
C ASP A 71 -18.64 -3.63 23.65
N PHE A 72 -17.75 -4.54 23.25
CA PHE A 72 -16.65 -5.00 24.10
C PHE A 72 -15.72 -3.85 24.46
N MET A 73 -15.30 -3.05 23.48
CA MET A 73 -14.45 -1.89 23.72
C MET A 73 -15.16 -0.81 24.54
N ALA A 74 -16.46 -0.58 24.30
CA ALA A 74 -17.26 0.36 25.07
C ALA A 74 -17.42 -0.05 26.56
N ARG A 75 -17.40 -1.35 26.88
CA ARG A 75 -17.41 -1.84 28.26
C ARG A 75 -16.10 -1.60 29.00
N ILE A 76 -14.97 -1.64 28.30
CA ILE A 76 -13.63 -1.45 28.90
C ILE A 76 -13.30 0.05 29.01
N PHE A 77 -13.55 0.81 27.95
CA PHE A 77 -13.08 2.19 27.81
C PHE A 77 -14.20 3.24 27.88
N GLY A 78 -15.48 2.83 27.88
CA GLY A 78 -16.66 3.71 27.90
C GLY A 78 -17.26 3.95 26.51
N ALA A 79 -18.48 4.49 26.46
CA ALA A 79 -19.24 4.65 25.21
C ALA A 79 -18.57 5.53 24.13
N GLY A 80 -17.69 6.45 24.52
CA GLY A 80 -16.99 7.38 23.62
C GLY A 80 -15.57 6.97 23.23
N TRP A 81 -15.16 5.73 23.48
CA TRP A 81 -13.78 5.29 23.25
C TRP A 81 -13.29 5.52 21.80
N ALA A 82 -14.16 5.31 20.82
CA ALA A 82 -13.86 5.50 19.41
C ALA A 82 -13.62 6.98 19.08
N ASP A 83 -14.34 7.91 19.72
CA ASP A 83 -14.18 9.36 19.52
C ASP A 83 -12.84 9.89 20.04
N MET A 84 -12.24 9.21 21.02
CA MET A 84 -10.91 9.56 21.53
C MET A 84 -9.78 9.16 20.57
N ILE A 85 -9.93 8.04 19.88
CA ILE A 85 -8.87 7.46 19.03
C ILE A 85 -9.00 7.93 17.58
N SER A 86 -10.23 8.12 17.12
CA SER A 86 -10.51 8.47 15.73
C SER A 86 -9.90 9.79 15.21
N PRO A 87 -9.60 10.83 16.04
CA PRO A 87 -8.83 11.98 15.59
C PRO A 87 -7.44 11.62 15.04
N ALA A 88 -6.82 10.55 15.52
CA ALA A 88 -5.48 10.15 15.07
C ALA A 88 -5.48 9.73 13.59
N TYR A 89 -6.42 8.88 13.17
CA TYR A 89 -6.51 8.50 11.76
C TYR A 89 -7.13 9.62 10.90
N ARG A 90 -8.09 10.40 11.45
CA ARG A 90 -8.69 11.53 10.72
C ARG A 90 -7.68 12.61 10.40
N ALA A 91 -6.81 12.96 11.34
CA ALA A 91 -5.73 13.92 11.10
C ALA A 91 -4.82 13.42 9.96
N THR A 92 -4.41 12.15 9.99
CA THR A 92 -3.58 11.53 8.95
C THR A 92 -4.24 11.60 7.57
N PHE A 93 -5.50 11.18 7.43
CA PHE A 93 -6.17 11.20 6.13
C PHE A 93 -6.57 12.60 5.67
N ASN A 94 -6.91 13.51 6.57
CA ASN A 94 -7.17 14.91 6.22
C ASN A 94 -5.90 15.62 5.74
N MET A 95 -4.74 15.31 6.34
CA MET A 95 -3.45 15.86 5.89
C MET A 95 -3.07 15.39 4.48
N MET A 96 -3.59 14.26 4.01
CA MET A 96 -3.31 13.79 2.64
C MET A 96 -3.75 14.76 1.56
N GLY A 97 -4.85 15.48 1.75
CA GLY A 97 -5.30 16.48 0.79
C GLY A 97 -4.41 17.72 0.71
N ILE A 98 -3.49 17.89 1.67
CA ILE A 98 -2.49 18.98 1.66
C ILE A 98 -1.16 18.49 1.11
N ILE A 99 -0.83 17.21 1.34
CA ILE A 99 0.45 16.64 0.95
C ILE A 99 0.44 16.13 -0.50
N PHE A 100 -0.73 15.70 -1.02
CA PHE A 100 -0.95 15.32 -2.42
C PHE A 100 -1.62 16.44 -3.21
#